data_AF-A0A6A5R8S3-F1
#
_entry.id   AF-A0A6A5R8S3-F1
#
_cell.length_a   1.000
_cell.length_b   1.000
_cell.length_c   1.000
_cell.angle_alpha   90.00
_cell.angle_beta   90.00
_cell.angle_gamma   90.00
#
_symmetry.space_group_name_H-M   'P 1'
#
loop_
_entity.id
_entity.type
_entity.pdbx_description
1 polymer ?
#
loop_
_entity_poly.entity_id
_entity_poly.type
_entity_poly.pdbx_seq_one_letter_code
_entity_poly.pdbx_strand_id
1 'polypeptide(L)'
;MEDHQQAESPQNLPNAFKNDRASSLRPAPPCSAWRTAAHLYFPFITVALYMTFGSPFNTIQANIICIVLSAIPTYWLASLFYPTDRPEPTPRQAVRFSRKSDIYRAAILYTYRWLFGTPFNLQFFLADFATTYLISVAIAERSAGTQQRRSEFIVHLTLVAINAVLIFVAPSFLGHILSLIDRMIWRAAYIALVDDVVGVLTRPNLKTRKGNVLLVVTQAFTILLTSWMLLRWKRDLILSYQNDEEFQAALAGLELKDASDDVGLDFEDDGDRFLVDDEG
;
A
#
# COMPACT_ATOMS: atom_id res chain seq x y z
N MET A 1 -25.73 10.79 -79.64
CA MET A 1 -26.51 9.56 -79.36
C MET A 1 -25.69 8.77 -78.34
N GLU A 2 -25.46 9.23 -77.11
CA GLU A 2 -26.38 9.67 -76.05
C GLU A 2 -27.42 8.60 -75.70
N ASP A 3 -26.95 7.55 -75.02
CA ASP A 3 -27.78 6.67 -74.21
C ASP A 3 -27.65 7.08 -72.74
N HIS A 4 -28.74 7.67 -72.24
CA HIS A 4 -28.97 7.94 -70.83
C HIS A 4 -29.37 6.62 -70.13
N GLN A 5 -28.50 6.10 -69.26
CA GLN A 5 -28.90 5.09 -68.27
C GLN A 5 -29.37 5.77 -66.98
N GLN A 6 -30.58 5.38 -66.60
CA GLN A 6 -31.41 5.89 -65.53
C GLN A 6 -30.80 5.74 -64.14
N ALA A 7 -30.98 6.78 -63.33
CA ALA A 7 -30.81 6.74 -61.90
C ALA A 7 -31.95 5.95 -61.24
N GLU A 8 -31.64 4.79 -60.67
CA GLU A 8 -32.52 4.13 -59.70
C GLU A 8 -32.24 4.64 -58.29
N SER A 9 -33.21 5.37 -57.75
CA SER A 9 -33.35 5.61 -56.32
C SER A 9 -34.27 4.54 -55.74
N PRO A 10 -33.88 3.89 -54.64
CA PRO A 10 -34.84 3.34 -53.69
C PRO A 10 -34.74 4.08 -52.35
N GLN A 11 -35.54 5.13 -52.20
CA GLN A 11 -36.07 5.54 -50.90
C GLN A 11 -37.16 4.55 -50.47
N ASN A 12 -36.94 3.89 -49.33
CA ASN A 12 -37.92 3.63 -48.25
C ASN A 12 -37.63 2.31 -47.55
N LEU A 13 -36.81 2.37 -46.52
CA LEU A 13 -36.86 1.43 -45.40
C LEU A 13 -37.37 2.18 -44.17
N PRO A 14 -38.30 1.59 -43.40
CA PRO A 14 -39.05 2.30 -42.35
C PRO A 14 -38.14 2.73 -41.20
N ASN A 15 -38.21 4.01 -40.85
CA ASN A 15 -37.52 4.68 -39.73
C ASN A 15 -37.95 4.16 -38.33
N ALA A 16 -38.57 2.99 -38.22
CA ALA A 16 -39.16 2.47 -36.99
C ALA A 16 -38.14 1.90 -35.97
N PHE A 17 -36.86 1.73 -36.34
CA PHE A 17 -35.83 1.17 -35.45
C PHE A 17 -34.79 2.17 -34.94
N LYS A 18 -34.92 3.47 -35.27
CA LYS A 18 -33.88 4.45 -34.96
C LYS A 18 -34.06 5.17 -33.61
N ASN A 19 -35.18 4.96 -32.92
CA ASN A 19 -35.51 5.70 -31.70
C ASN A 19 -35.22 4.98 -30.37
N ASP A 20 -34.82 3.70 -30.37
CA ASP A 20 -34.52 2.97 -29.12
C ASP A 20 -33.07 3.10 -28.62
N ARG A 21 -32.19 3.78 -29.36
CA ARG A 21 -30.79 4.01 -28.94
C ARG A 21 -30.53 5.35 -28.27
N ALA A 22 -31.53 6.22 -28.16
CA ALA A 22 -31.36 7.57 -27.60
C ALA A 22 -31.71 7.67 -26.10
N SER A 23 -32.20 6.60 -25.47
CA SER A 23 -32.69 6.62 -24.08
C SER A 23 -31.65 6.22 -23.00
N SER A 24 -30.41 5.86 -23.36
CA SER A 24 -29.38 5.44 -22.39
C SER A 24 -28.32 6.49 -22.03
N LEU A 25 -28.44 7.73 -22.53
CA LEU A 25 -27.50 8.84 -22.26
C LEU A 25 -27.83 9.62 -20.99
N ARG A 26 -28.46 9.01 -19.99
CA ARG A 26 -28.46 9.60 -18.64
C ARG A 26 -27.07 9.35 -18.05
N PRO A 27 -26.26 10.38 -17.75
CA PRO A 27 -25.04 10.16 -16.98
C PRO A 27 -25.46 9.50 -15.67
N ALA A 28 -24.90 8.32 -15.38
CA ALA A 28 -25.12 7.65 -14.11
C ALA A 28 -24.88 8.65 -12.98
N PRO A 29 -25.73 8.67 -11.93
CA PRO A 29 -25.59 9.64 -10.86
C PRO A 29 -24.16 9.57 -10.30
N PRO A 30 -23.52 10.72 -10.04
CA PRO A 30 -22.14 10.74 -9.57
C PRO A 30 -22.05 9.96 -8.25
N CYS A 31 -21.42 8.79 -8.29
CA CYS A 31 -21.12 8.04 -7.08
C CYS A 31 -20.10 8.82 -6.25
N SER A 32 -20.37 8.97 -4.94
CA SER A 32 -19.47 9.64 -4.01
C SER A 32 -18.06 9.03 -4.05
N ALA A 33 -17.02 9.88 -4.05
CA ALA A 33 -15.63 9.46 -4.22
C ALA A 33 -15.18 8.39 -3.20
N TRP A 34 -15.65 8.43 -1.96
CA TRP A 34 -15.25 7.46 -0.93
C TRP A 34 -15.78 6.04 -1.22
N ARG A 35 -17.04 5.91 -1.67
CA ARG A 35 -17.64 4.62 -2.07
C ARG A 35 -16.82 3.94 -3.16
N THR A 36 -16.27 4.78 -4.02
CA THR A 36 -15.47 4.32 -5.14
C THR A 36 -14.05 3.88 -4.80
N ALA A 37 -13.64 4.12 -3.55
CA ALA A 37 -12.38 3.70 -2.98
C ALA A 37 -12.58 2.77 -1.77
N ALA A 38 -13.80 2.21 -1.58
CA ALA A 38 -14.10 1.33 -0.46
C ALA A 38 -13.12 0.15 -0.38
N HIS A 39 -12.92 -0.58 -1.48
CA HIS A 39 -11.97 -1.70 -1.52
C HIS A 39 -10.51 -1.31 -1.24
N LEU A 40 -10.14 -0.03 -1.43
CA LEU A 40 -8.84 0.51 -1.08
C LEU A 40 -8.74 0.85 0.42
N TYR A 41 -9.77 1.43 1.02
CA TYR A 41 -9.74 1.87 2.41
C TYR A 41 -9.98 0.75 3.43
N PHE A 42 -10.90 -0.18 3.14
CA PHE A 42 -11.30 -1.21 4.09
C PHE A 42 -10.14 -2.09 4.60
N PRO A 43 -9.16 -2.50 3.78
CA PRO A 43 -7.95 -3.18 4.28
C PRO A 43 -7.24 -2.40 5.39
N PHE A 44 -7.11 -1.08 5.27
CA PHE A 44 -6.46 -0.24 6.30
C PHE A 44 -7.32 -0.11 7.56
N ILE A 45 -8.65 -0.08 7.42
CA ILE A 45 -9.55 -0.14 8.57
C ILE A 45 -9.35 -1.46 9.32
N THR A 46 -9.29 -2.59 8.61
CA THR A 46 -9.03 -3.90 9.20
C THR A 46 -7.68 -3.94 9.93
N VAL A 47 -6.63 -3.37 9.33
CA VAL A 47 -5.32 -3.22 10.00
C VAL A 47 -5.44 -2.39 11.29
N ALA A 48 -6.15 -1.26 11.25
CA ALA A 48 -6.33 -0.41 12.42
C ALA A 48 -7.05 -1.15 13.56
N LEU A 49 -8.06 -1.97 13.24
CA LEU A 49 -8.74 -2.83 14.21
C LEU A 49 -7.76 -3.84 14.82
N TYR A 50 -6.93 -4.51 14.02
CA TYR A 50 -5.91 -5.42 14.54
C TYR A 50 -4.89 -4.73 15.45
N MET A 51 -4.47 -3.52 15.11
CA MET A 51 -3.53 -2.75 15.93
C MET A 51 -4.15 -2.29 17.25
N THR A 52 -5.46 -2.04 17.26
CA THR A 52 -6.20 -1.55 18.44
C THR A 52 -6.55 -2.69 19.39
N PHE A 53 -7.08 -3.79 18.86
CA PHE A 53 -7.58 -4.91 19.68
C PHE A 53 -6.53 -6.00 19.92
N GLY A 54 -5.40 -5.94 19.22
CA GLY A 54 -4.37 -6.97 19.29
C GLY A 54 -4.80 -8.27 18.60
N SER A 55 -3.96 -9.29 18.75
CA SER A 55 -4.20 -10.59 18.13
C SER A 55 -4.88 -11.55 19.11
N PRO A 56 -5.95 -12.24 18.71
CA PRO A 56 -6.69 -13.12 19.63
C PRO A 56 -6.02 -14.48 19.87
N PHE A 57 -4.95 -14.82 19.14
CA PHE A 57 -4.28 -16.11 19.29
C PHE A 57 -2.84 -15.97 19.80
N ASN A 58 -2.42 -16.97 20.57
CA ASN A 58 -1.08 -17.04 21.15
C ASN A 58 0.00 -17.49 20.15
N THR A 59 -0.39 -18.11 19.02
CA THR A 59 0.56 -18.61 18.02
C THR A 59 0.62 -17.72 16.79
N ILE A 60 1.84 -17.50 16.28
CA ILE A 60 2.10 -16.68 15.09
C ILE A 60 1.34 -17.22 13.88
N GLN A 61 1.30 -18.54 13.70
CA GLN A 61 0.63 -19.18 12.56
C GLN A 61 -0.89 -18.92 12.57
N ALA A 62 -1.54 -19.06 13.73
CA ALA A 62 -2.97 -18.79 13.87
C ALA A 62 -3.29 -17.31 13.61
N ASN A 63 -2.40 -16.41 14.06
CA ASN A 63 -2.53 -14.97 13.81
C ASN A 63 -2.41 -14.64 12.31
N ILE A 64 -1.44 -15.23 11.60
CA ILE A 64 -1.30 -15.05 10.14
C ILE A 64 -2.55 -15.56 9.41
N ILE A 65 -3.05 -16.75 9.77
CA ILE A 65 -4.27 -17.31 9.16
C ILE A 65 -5.47 -16.39 9.42
N CYS A 66 -5.63 -15.90 10.65
CA CYS A 66 -6.69 -14.96 11.01
C CYS A 66 -6.62 -13.68 10.16
N ILE A 67 -5.44 -13.08 10.04
CA ILE A 67 -5.21 -11.88 9.22
C ILE A 67 -5.58 -12.14 7.77
N VAL A 68 -5.15 -13.27 7.19
CA VAL A 68 -5.48 -13.62 5.80
C VAL A 68 -6.99 -13.84 5.62
N LEU A 69 -7.63 -14.57 6.53
CA LEU A 69 -9.07 -14.84 6.46
C LEU A 69 -9.93 -13.58 6.67
N SER A 70 -9.42 -12.56 7.37
CA SER A 70 -10.10 -11.27 7.54
C SER A 70 -10.32 -10.51 6.23
N ALA A 71 -9.60 -10.87 5.16
CA ALA A 71 -9.84 -10.32 3.83
C ALA A 71 -11.25 -10.65 3.31
N ILE A 72 -11.85 -11.77 3.75
CA ILE A 72 -13.20 -12.17 3.35
C ILE A 72 -14.26 -11.19 3.87
N PRO A 73 -14.39 -10.94 5.20
CA PRO A 73 -15.33 -9.94 5.69
C PRO A 73 -14.95 -8.52 5.24
N THR A 74 -13.66 -8.21 5.07
CA THR A 74 -13.20 -6.92 4.50
C THR A 74 -13.73 -6.72 3.09
N TYR A 75 -13.62 -7.73 2.22
CA TYR A 75 -14.17 -7.73 0.88
C TYR A 75 -15.68 -7.56 0.89
N TRP A 76 -16.38 -8.32 1.73
CA TRP A 76 -17.84 -8.30 1.80
C TRP A 76 -18.36 -6.93 2.22
N LEU A 77 -17.80 -6.35 3.29
CA LEU A 77 -18.16 -5.01 3.77
C LEU A 77 -17.87 -3.93 2.71
N ALA A 78 -16.69 -3.98 2.08
CA ALA A 78 -16.35 -3.02 1.03
C ALA A 78 -17.28 -3.13 -0.19
N SER A 79 -17.73 -4.34 -0.52
CA SER A 79 -18.64 -4.61 -1.64
C SER A 79 -20.03 -3.99 -1.42
N LEU A 80 -20.47 -3.81 -0.17
CA LEU A 80 -21.75 -3.15 0.15
C LEU A 80 -21.76 -1.67 -0.30
N PHE A 81 -20.60 -1.03 -0.31
CA PHE A 81 -20.47 0.39 -0.65
C PHE A 81 -20.00 0.62 -2.09
N TYR A 82 -19.31 -0.36 -2.69
CA TYR A 82 -18.68 -0.18 -4.00
C TYR A 82 -19.69 -0.29 -5.16
N PRO A 83 -19.73 0.70 -6.08
CA PRO A 83 -20.64 0.65 -7.22
C PRO A 83 -20.17 -0.39 -8.26
N THR A 84 -21.00 -1.38 -8.56
CA THR A 84 -20.73 -2.48 -9.50
C THR A 84 -20.78 -2.05 -10.97
N ASP A 85 -21.59 -1.05 -11.31
CA ASP A 85 -21.82 -0.58 -12.68
C ASP A 85 -20.97 0.63 -13.05
N ARG A 86 -19.65 0.49 -12.88
CA ARG A 86 -18.70 1.52 -13.28
C ARG A 86 -18.26 1.39 -14.75
N PRO A 87 -18.15 2.52 -15.48
CA PRO A 87 -17.57 2.51 -16.82
C PRO A 87 -16.06 2.21 -16.77
N GLU A 88 -15.54 1.74 -17.89
CA GLU A 88 -14.10 1.51 -18.07
C GLU A 88 -13.29 2.79 -17.81
N PRO A 89 -12.05 2.67 -17.29
CA PRO A 89 -11.23 3.83 -17.01
C PRO A 89 -10.90 4.61 -18.28
N THR A 90 -11.05 5.93 -18.22
CA THR A 90 -10.52 6.80 -19.27
C THR A 90 -8.99 6.73 -19.29
N PRO A 91 -8.30 7.08 -20.41
CA PRO A 91 -6.85 7.05 -20.48
C PRO A 91 -6.14 7.87 -19.40
N ARG A 92 -6.75 8.97 -18.96
CA ARG A 92 -6.25 9.79 -17.83
C ARG A 92 -6.39 9.08 -16.48
N GLN A 93 -7.43 8.27 -16.29
CA GLN A 93 -7.65 7.48 -15.08
C GLN A 93 -6.82 6.19 -15.05
N ALA A 94 -6.38 5.73 -16.22
CA ALA A 94 -5.48 4.59 -16.40
C ALA A 94 -3.99 4.94 -16.17
N VAL A 95 -3.68 6.17 -15.74
CA VAL A 95 -2.32 6.51 -15.31
C VAL A 95 -1.99 5.77 -14.01
N ARG A 96 -0.82 5.13 -13.97
CA ARG A 96 -0.28 4.40 -12.81
C ARG A 96 -0.20 5.31 -11.58
N PHE A 97 -0.41 4.75 -10.40
CA PHE A 97 -0.47 5.50 -9.15
C PHE A 97 0.84 6.25 -8.88
N SER A 98 1.98 5.57 -9.04
CA SER A 98 3.34 6.11 -8.93
C SER A 98 3.68 7.24 -9.91
N ARG A 99 2.84 7.48 -10.92
CA ARG A 99 3.02 8.52 -11.96
C ARG A 99 2.03 9.67 -11.85
N LYS A 100 1.07 9.59 -10.93
CA LYS A 100 0.09 10.68 -10.70
C LYS A 100 0.71 11.85 -9.94
N SER A 101 1.70 11.57 -9.09
CA SER A 101 2.40 12.58 -8.31
C SER A 101 3.78 12.05 -7.89
N ASP A 102 4.77 12.94 -7.90
CA ASP A 102 6.11 12.67 -7.38
C ASP A 102 6.09 12.30 -5.89
N ILE A 103 5.11 12.82 -5.14
CA ILE A 103 4.92 12.49 -3.72
C ILE A 103 4.55 11.01 -3.57
N TYR A 104 3.69 10.47 -4.44
CA TYR A 104 3.33 9.04 -4.39
C TYR A 104 4.51 8.16 -4.72
N ARG A 105 5.32 8.55 -5.71
CA ARG A 105 6.56 7.84 -6.06
C ARG A 105 7.56 7.85 -4.90
N ALA A 106 7.75 9.00 -4.27
CA ALA A 106 8.63 9.15 -3.11
C ALA A 106 8.15 8.29 -1.94
N ALA A 107 6.84 8.28 -1.65
CA ALA A 107 6.26 7.45 -0.60
C ALA A 107 6.48 5.94 -0.86
N ILE A 108 6.31 5.48 -2.10
CA ILE A 108 6.58 4.08 -2.48
C ILE A 108 8.06 3.73 -2.28
N LEU A 109 8.98 4.61 -2.68
CA LEU A 109 10.41 4.36 -2.47
C LEU A 109 10.78 4.35 -0.99
N TYR A 110 10.12 5.17 -0.18
CA TYR A 110 10.30 5.17 1.26
C TYR A 110 9.86 3.82 1.86
N THR A 111 8.70 3.29 1.47
CA THR A 111 8.22 1.99 1.94
C THR A 111 9.09 0.83 1.45
N TYR A 112 9.67 0.92 0.24
CA TYR A 112 10.67 -0.04 -0.25
C TYR A 112 11.85 -0.14 0.70
N ARG A 113 12.49 1.00 1.03
CA ARG A 113 13.68 1.00 1.90
C ARG A 113 13.41 0.44 3.27
N TRP A 114 12.22 0.72 3.80
CA TRP A 114 11.81 0.22 5.09
C TRP A 114 11.53 -1.29 5.09
N LEU A 115 10.89 -1.81 4.03
CA LEU A 115 10.67 -3.25 3.84
C LEU A 115 12.01 -4.02 3.87
N PHE A 116 13.04 -3.49 3.21
CA PHE A 116 14.38 -4.09 3.15
C PHE A 116 15.29 -3.71 4.34
N GLY A 117 14.77 -3.00 5.35
CA GLY A 117 15.50 -2.72 6.60
C GLY A 117 16.71 -1.81 6.44
N THR A 118 16.80 -1.02 5.36
CA THR A 118 17.91 -0.08 5.19
C THR A 118 17.66 1.18 6.01
N PRO A 119 18.63 1.66 6.81
CA PRO A 119 18.48 2.92 7.55
C PRO A 119 18.21 4.07 6.56
N PHE A 120 17.38 5.02 6.99
CA PHE A 120 17.05 6.16 6.14
C PHE A 120 18.29 7.04 5.94
N ASN A 121 18.60 7.34 4.69
CA ASN A 121 19.67 8.25 4.31
C ASN A 121 19.20 9.07 3.11
N LEU A 122 19.15 10.39 3.28
CA LEU A 122 18.58 11.30 2.29
C LEU A 122 19.31 11.24 0.94
N GLN A 123 20.64 11.15 0.94
CA GLN A 123 21.43 11.11 -0.29
C GLN A 123 21.12 9.86 -1.12
N PHE A 124 21.09 8.69 -0.47
CA PHE A 124 20.66 7.47 -1.13
C PHE A 124 19.21 7.54 -1.58
N PHE A 125 18.32 8.16 -0.79
CA PHE A 125 16.92 8.31 -1.18
C PHE A 125 16.76 9.18 -2.44
N LEU A 126 17.47 10.29 -2.53
CA LEU A 126 17.44 11.19 -3.70
C LEU A 126 18.05 10.53 -4.93
N ALA A 127 19.16 9.81 -4.77
CA ALA A 127 19.75 9.03 -5.85
C ALA A 127 18.76 7.95 -6.35
N ASP A 128 18.13 7.23 -5.42
CA ASP A 128 17.11 6.23 -5.72
C ASP A 128 15.93 6.86 -6.46
N PHE A 129 15.46 8.01 -6.00
CA PHE A 129 14.38 8.77 -6.63
C PHE A 129 14.75 9.19 -8.06
N ALA A 130 15.95 9.75 -8.27
CA ALA A 130 16.44 10.10 -9.61
C ALA A 130 16.53 8.86 -10.53
N THR A 131 17.03 7.73 -10.00
CA THR A 131 17.14 6.50 -10.78
C THR A 131 15.79 5.96 -11.25
N THR A 132 14.68 6.24 -10.55
CA THR A 132 13.36 5.81 -11.04
C THR A 132 12.95 6.51 -12.34
N TYR A 133 13.38 7.75 -12.59
CA TYR A 133 13.13 8.42 -13.86
C TYR A 133 14.01 7.83 -14.98
N LEU A 134 15.27 7.50 -14.68
CA LEU A 134 16.17 6.83 -15.61
C LEU A 134 15.66 5.43 -15.98
N ILE A 135 15.18 4.68 -15.00
CA ILE A 135 14.57 3.36 -15.16
C ILE A 135 13.34 3.43 -16.05
N SER A 136 12.48 4.45 -15.88
CA SER A 136 11.32 4.64 -16.75
C SER A 136 11.69 4.82 -18.23
N VAL A 137 12.93 5.23 -18.54
CA VAL A 137 13.45 5.38 -19.90
C VAL A 137 14.19 4.13 -20.36
N ALA A 138 14.99 3.52 -19.49
CA ALA A 138 15.90 2.42 -19.82
C ALA A 138 15.23 1.03 -19.76
N ILE A 139 14.33 0.83 -18.80
CA ILE A 139 13.51 -0.37 -18.69
C ILE A 139 12.25 -0.12 -19.51
N ALA A 140 11.70 -1.16 -20.15
CA ALA A 140 10.53 -1.11 -21.04
C ALA A 140 9.21 -0.66 -20.36
N GLU A 141 9.28 0.23 -19.37
CA GLU A 141 8.15 0.92 -18.79
C GLU A 141 7.42 1.71 -19.86
N ARG A 142 6.12 1.43 -20.01
CA ARG A 142 5.29 2.12 -21.00
C ARG A 142 5.21 3.62 -20.74
N SER A 143 5.13 4.43 -21.80
CA SER A 143 4.84 5.87 -21.70
C SER A 143 3.43 6.13 -21.13
N ALA A 144 3.25 7.31 -20.52
CA ALA A 144 1.97 7.73 -19.97
C ALA A 144 0.89 7.80 -21.08
N GLY A 145 -0.32 7.32 -20.78
CA GLY A 145 -1.46 7.35 -21.71
C GLY A 145 -1.57 6.17 -22.67
N THR A 146 -0.65 5.21 -22.61
CA THR A 146 -0.77 3.95 -23.37
C THR A 146 -1.63 2.92 -22.63
N GLN A 147 -2.26 1.97 -23.34
CA GLN A 147 -3.14 0.95 -22.72
C GLN A 147 -2.43 0.21 -21.58
N GLN A 148 -3.11 -0.01 -20.46
CA GLN A 148 -2.54 -0.79 -19.35
C GLN A 148 -2.35 -2.26 -19.74
N ARG A 149 -1.19 -2.84 -19.40
CA ARG A 149 -0.98 -4.29 -19.46
C ARG A 149 -1.71 -4.95 -18.27
N ARG A 150 -1.88 -6.28 -18.32
CA ARG A 150 -2.55 -7.03 -17.24
C ARG A 150 -1.81 -6.93 -15.89
N SER A 151 -0.48 -6.86 -15.91
CA SER A 151 0.36 -6.63 -14.74
C SER A 151 1.73 -6.13 -15.21
N GLU A 152 2.19 -5.00 -14.67
CA GLU A 152 3.55 -4.52 -14.89
C GLU A 152 4.53 -5.25 -13.96
N PHE A 153 4.07 -5.67 -12.77
CA PHE A 153 4.89 -6.42 -11.82
C PHE A 153 5.48 -7.70 -12.43
N ILE A 154 4.67 -8.49 -13.13
CA ILE A 154 5.15 -9.76 -13.74
C ILE A 154 6.26 -9.50 -14.77
N VAL A 155 6.15 -8.41 -15.54
CA VAL A 155 7.17 -8.03 -16.53
C VAL A 155 8.49 -7.74 -15.84
N HIS A 156 8.47 -6.90 -14.80
CA HIS A 156 9.67 -6.58 -14.03
C HIS A 156 10.22 -7.78 -13.26
N LEU A 157 9.37 -8.64 -12.71
CA LEU A 157 9.78 -9.88 -12.06
C LEU A 157 10.48 -10.84 -13.03
N THR A 158 10.04 -10.87 -14.29
CA THR A 158 10.69 -11.64 -15.34
C THR A 158 12.07 -11.07 -15.65
N LEU A 159 12.21 -9.73 -15.68
CA LEU A 159 13.52 -9.08 -15.82
C LEU A 159 14.45 -9.37 -14.64
N VAL A 160 13.93 -9.46 -13.41
CA VAL A 160 14.71 -9.89 -12.24
C VAL A 160 15.23 -11.31 -12.46
N ALA A 161 14.38 -12.23 -12.89
CA ALA A 161 14.78 -13.61 -13.13
C ALA A 161 15.84 -13.72 -14.24
N ILE A 162 15.67 -12.97 -15.34
CA ILE A 162 16.66 -12.90 -16.43
C ILE A 162 17.99 -12.34 -15.90
N ASN A 163 17.96 -11.25 -15.13
CA ASN A 163 19.16 -10.64 -14.59
C ASN A 163 19.87 -11.55 -13.57
N ALA A 164 19.12 -12.29 -12.76
CA ALA A 164 19.68 -13.28 -11.85
C ALA A 164 20.45 -14.37 -12.61
N VAL A 165 19.88 -14.91 -13.69
CA VAL A 165 20.58 -15.88 -14.55
C VAL A 165 21.81 -15.26 -15.20
N LEU A 166 21.72 -14.01 -15.66
CA LEU A 166 22.86 -13.29 -16.22
C LEU A 166 24.00 -13.13 -15.21
N ILE A 167 23.70 -12.82 -13.94
CA ILE A 167 24.72 -12.73 -12.88
C ILE A 167 25.46 -14.06 -12.70
N PHE A 168 24.77 -15.20 -12.81
CA PHE A 168 25.41 -16.52 -12.69
C PHE A 168 26.33 -16.87 -13.86
N VAL A 169 26.03 -16.38 -15.06
CA VAL A 169 26.77 -16.74 -16.29
C VAL A 169 27.80 -15.68 -16.67
N ALA A 170 27.66 -14.45 -16.17
CA ALA A 170 28.50 -13.34 -16.58
C ALA A 170 29.92 -13.42 -16.00
N PRO A 171 30.92 -12.95 -16.75
CA PRO A 171 32.27 -12.73 -16.25
C PRO A 171 32.32 -11.82 -15.02
N SER A 172 33.26 -12.08 -14.11
CA SER A 172 33.41 -11.35 -12.84
C SER A 172 33.56 -9.83 -13.00
N PHE A 173 34.17 -9.35 -14.09
CA PHE A 173 34.30 -7.91 -14.35
C PHE A 173 32.97 -7.20 -14.62
N LEU A 174 31.92 -7.93 -15.03
CA LEU A 174 30.55 -7.40 -15.21
C LEU A 174 29.70 -7.48 -13.94
N GLY A 175 30.17 -8.18 -12.90
CA GLY A 175 29.38 -8.44 -11.70
C GLY A 175 28.90 -7.18 -10.99
N HIS A 176 29.72 -6.12 -10.93
CA HIS A 176 29.33 -4.85 -10.30
C HIS A 176 28.22 -4.14 -11.10
N ILE A 177 28.31 -4.13 -12.43
CA ILE A 177 27.29 -3.53 -13.30
C ILE A 177 25.98 -4.30 -13.19
N LEU A 178 26.04 -5.63 -13.23
CA LEU A 178 24.85 -6.48 -13.11
C LEU A 178 24.20 -6.37 -11.73
N SER A 179 24.98 -6.18 -10.65
CA SER A 179 24.45 -5.91 -9.31
C SER A 179 23.74 -4.56 -9.21
N LEU A 180 24.28 -3.52 -9.86
CA LEU A 180 23.60 -2.22 -9.95
C LEU A 180 22.28 -2.32 -10.73
N ILE A 181 22.31 -3.03 -11.87
CA ILE A 181 21.11 -3.30 -12.68
C ILE A 181 20.09 -4.11 -11.85
N ASP A 182 20.52 -5.12 -11.10
CA ASP A 182 19.64 -5.93 -10.26
C ASP A 182 18.87 -5.08 -9.27
N ARG A 183 19.58 -4.20 -8.55
CA ARG A 183 19.00 -3.26 -7.61
C ARG A 183 17.99 -2.32 -8.28
N MET A 184 18.26 -1.88 -9.50
CA MET A 184 17.34 -1.05 -10.28
C MET A 184 16.07 -1.82 -10.67
N ILE A 185 16.20 -3.05 -11.18
CA ILE A 185 15.07 -3.88 -11.60
C ILE A 185 14.20 -4.24 -10.39
N TRP A 186 14.78 -4.59 -9.25
CA TRP A 186 14.03 -4.88 -8.02
C TRP A 186 13.17 -3.70 -7.55
N ARG A 187 13.67 -2.48 -7.68
CA ARG A 187 12.90 -1.27 -7.36
C ARG A 187 11.78 -1.04 -8.33
N ALA A 188 12.06 -1.20 -9.63
CA ALA A 188 11.03 -1.11 -10.67
C ALA A 188 9.91 -2.14 -10.43
N ALA A 189 10.29 -3.37 -10.09
CA ALA A 189 9.37 -4.44 -9.73
C ALA A 189 8.51 -4.06 -8.51
N TYR A 190 9.11 -3.49 -7.46
CA TYR A 190 8.35 -3.06 -6.29
C TYR A 190 7.38 -1.92 -6.60
N ILE A 191 7.79 -0.90 -7.36
CA ILE A 191 6.90 0.19 -7.78
C ILE A 191 5.73 -0.37 -8.60
N ALA A 192 6.03 -1.27 -9.55
CA ALA A 192 5.01 -1.93 -10.36
C ALA A 192 4.07 -2.81 -9.53
N LEU A 193 4.57 -3.49 -8.49
CA LEU A 193 3.75 -4.25 -7.54
C LEU A 193 2.76 -3.34 -6.82
N VAL A 194 3.22 -2.21 -6.29
CA VAL A 194 2.33 -1.25 -5.60
C VAL A 194 1.31 -0.67 -6.57
N ASP A 195 1.71 -0.32 -7.79
CA ASP A 195 0.80 0.15 -8.83
C ASP A 195 -0.28 -0.88 -9.19
N ASP A 196 0.09 -2.16 -9.34
CA ASP A 196 -0.84 -3.25 -9.65
C ASP A 196 -1.80 -3.49 -8.46
N VAL A 197 -1.31 -3.50 -7.22
CA VAL A 197 -2.12 -3.63 -6.00
C VAL A 197 -3.12 -2.48 -5.89
N VAL A 198 -2.66 -1.24 -5.99
CA VAL A 198 -3.53 -0.05 -5.94
C VAL A 198 -4.52 -0.06 -7.11
N GLY A 199 -4.09 -0.50 -8.29
CA GLY A 199 -4.95 -0.67 -9.46
C GLY A 199 -6.11 -1.63 -9.20
N VAL A 200 -5.82 -2.82 -8.67
CA VAL A 200 -6.82 -3.83 -8.32
C VAL A 200 -7.77 -3.32 -7.24
N LEU A 201 -7.26 -2.68 -6.19
CA LEU A 201 -8.10 -2.18 -5.07
C LEU A 201 -8.95 -0.97 -5.45
N THR A 202 -8.47 -0.10 -6.34
CA THR A 202 -9.20 1.12 -6.77
C THR A 202 -10.29 0.81 -7.79
N ARG A 203 -10.05 -0.17 -8.67
CA ARG A 203 -10.99 -0.57 -9.74
C ARG A 203 -11.08 -2.09 -9.88
N PRO A 204 -11.63 -2.79 -8.89
CA PRO A 204 -11.79 -4.23 -8.98
C PRO A 204 -12.76 -4.63 -10.08
N ASN A 205 -12.47 -5.74 -10.76
CA ASN A 205 -13.38 -6.35 -11.73
C ASN A 205 -14.33 -7.34 -11.03
N LEU A 206 -15.39 -6.80 -10.44
CA LEU A 206 -16.37 -7.59 -9.69
C LEU A 206 -17.28 -8.49 -10.56
N LYS A 207 -17.26 -8.28 -11.88
CA LYS A 207 -18.10 -9.04 -12.84
C LYS A 207 -17.59 -10.46 -13.05
N THR A 208 -16.34 -10.76 -12.67
CA THR A 208 -15.69 -12.04 -12.95
C THR A 208 -15.26 -12.73 -11.65
N ARG A 209 -15.42 -14.06 -11.58
CA ARG A 209 -14.93 -14.85 -10.44
C ARG A 209 -13.43 -14.66 -10.21
N LYS A 210 -12.65 -14.59 -11.30
CA LYS A 210 -11.20 -14.34 -11.25
C LYS A 210 -10.88 -12.98 -10.61
N GLY A 211 -11.63 -11.93 -10.95
CA GLY A 211 -11.45 -10.61 -10.37
C GLY A 211 -11.80 -10.57 -8.88
N ASN A 212 -12.86 -11.27 -8.46
CA ASN A 212 -13.22 -11.38 -7.03
C ASN A 212 -12.13 -12.10 -6.22
N VAL A 213 -11.63 -13.23 -6.72
CA VAL A 213 -10.54 -13.97 -6.07
C VAL A 213 -9.28 -13.12 -6.00
N LEU A 214 -8.91 -12.47 -7.11
CA LEU A 214 -7.75 -11.57 -7.15
C LEU A 214 -7.89 -10.46 -6.11
N LEU A 215 -9.05 -9.82 -6.03
CA LEU A 215 -9.32 -8.76 -5.06
C LEU A 215 -9.16 -9.24 -3.61
N VAL A 216 -9.76 -10.37 -3.24
CA VAL A 216 -9.64 -10.92 -1.88
C VAL A 216 -8.18 -11.24 -1.54
N VAL A 217 -7.46 -11.86 -2.48
CA VAL A 217 -6.02 -12.15 -2.31
C VAL A 217 -5.21 -10.87 -2.17
N THR A 218 -5.49 -9.84 -2.99
CA THR A 218 -4.84 -8.53 -2.88
C THR A 218 -5.13 -7.87 -1.54
N GLN A 219 -6.37 -7.91 -1.06
CA GLN A 219 -6.72 -7.39 0.27
C GLN A 219 -6.00 -8.14 1.38
N ALA A 220 -5.96 -9.48 1.34
CA ALA A 220 -5.21 -10.29 2.30
C ALA A 220 -3.72 -9.91 2.32
N PHE A 221 -3.11 -9.78 1.14
CA PHE A 221 -1.73 -9.34 0.99
C PHE A 221 -1.52 -7.94 1.59
N THR A 222 -2.40 -6.98 1.30
CA THR A 222 -2.30 -5.62 1.85
C THR A 222 -2.42 -5.62 3.37
N ILE A 223 -3.43 -6.30 3.94
CA ILE A 223 -3.63 -6.35 5.40
C ILE A 223 -2.40 -6.98 6.06
N LEU A 224 -1.92 -8.11 5.54
CA LEU A 224 -0.76 -8.82 6.08
C LEU A 224 0.51 -7.97 6.01
N LEU A 225 0.80 -7.39 4.83
CA LEU A 225 2.01 -6.58 4.61
C LEU A 225 2.00 -5.34 5.51
N THR A 226 0.90 -4.59 5.53
CA THR A 226 0.80 -3.38 6.36
C THR A 226 0.84 -3.72 7.85
N SER A 227 0.20 -4.81 8.29
CA SER A 227 0.26 -5.23 9.68
C SER A 227 1.67 -5.61 10.10
N TRP A 228 2.36 -6.43 9.28
CA TRP A 228 3.75 -6.80 9.54
C TRP A 228 4.67 -5.59 9.58
N MET A 229 4.49 -4.66 8.64
CA MET A 229 5.19 -3.38 8.61
C MET A 229 5.00 -2.63 9.94
N LEU A 230 3.75 -2.30 10.32
CA LEU A 230 3.48 -1.53 11.54
C LEU A 230 3.98 -2.23 12.82
N LEU A 231 3.86 -3.55 12.92
CA LEU A 231 4.40 -4.30 14.05
C LEU A 231 5.93 -4.24 14.11
N ARG A 232 6.61 -4.33 12.96
CA ARG A 232 8.06 -4.17 12.88
C ARG A 232 8.48 -2.76 13.29
N TRP A 233 7.76 -1.74 12.81
CA TRP A 233 8.01 -0.36 13.23
C TRP A 233 7.85 -0.16 14.72
N LYS A 234 6.73 -0.64 15.29
CA LYS A 234 6.46 -0.57 16.73
C LYS A 234 7.56 -1.26 17.53
N ARG A 235 8.01 -2.45 17.10
CA ARG A 235 9.12 -3.16 17.73
C ARG A 235 10.41 -2.36 17.66
N ASP A 236 10.78 -1.87 16.47
CA ASP A 236 12.03 -1.13 16.29
C ASP A 236 12.02 0.18 17.12
N LEU A 237 10.86 0.82 17.27
CA LEU A 237 10.63 1.99 18.12
C LEU A 237 10.75 1.65 19.61
N ILE A 238 10.14 0.55 20.08
CA ILE A 238 10.30 0.09 21.47
C ILE A 238 11.77 -0.22 21.78
N LEU A 239 12.47 -0.91 20.88
CA LEU A 239 13.89 -1.23 21.04
C LEU A 239 14.76 0.04 21.05
N SER A 240 14.43 1.06 20.26
CA SER A 240 15.14 2.34 20.34
C SER A 240 14.91 3.05 21.67
N TYR A 241 13.68 3.00 22.22
CA TYR A 241 13.39 3.58 23.55
C TYR A 241 14.10 2.82 24.68
N GLN A 242 14.16 1.48 24.62
CA GLN A 242 14.84 0.67 25.63
C GLN A 242 16.36 0.89 25.66
N ASN A 243 16.97 1.27 24.55
CA ASN A 243 18.41 1.54 24.46
C ASN A 243 18.75 3.01 24.73
N ASP A 244 17.77 3.84 25.09
CA ASP A 244 17.97 5.24 25.44
C ASP A 244 18.44 5.34 26.90
N GLU A 245 19.65 5.87 27.11
CA GLU A 245 20.28 5.96 28.44
C GLU A 245 19.42 6.78 29.42
N GLU A 246 18.72 7.81 28.93
CA GLU A 246 17.79 8.60 29.74
C GLU A 246 16.56 7.80 30.18
N PHE A 247 16.05 6.92 29.31
CA PHE A 247 14.92 6.06 29.65
C PHE A 247 15.31 4.98 30.66
N GLN A 248 16.49 4.37 30.51
CA GLN A 248 17.05 3.44 31.49
C GLN A 248 17.32 4.13 32.84
N ALA A 249 17.82 5.37 32.83
CA ALA A 249 18.01 6.16 34.04
C ALA A 249 16.66 6.52 34.71
N ALA A 250 15.63 6.84 33.93
CA ALA A 250 14.29 7.10 34.45
C ALA A 250 13.61 5.84 35.01
N LEU A 251 13.80 4.68 34.37
CA LEU A 251 13.28 3.39 34.87
C LEU A 251 13.99 2.98 36.16
N ALA A 252 15.32 3.10 36.22
CA ALA A 252 16.10 2.85 37.42
C ALA A 252 15.73 3.81 38.57
N GLY A 253 15.44 5.08 38.26
CA GLY A 253 14.95 6.06 39.24
C GLY A 253 13.54 5.74 39.77
N LEU A 254 12.67 5.18 38.94
CA LEU A 254 11.34 4.71 39.37
C LEU A 254 11.43 3.44 40.22
N GLU A 255 12.27 2.48 39.86
CA GLU A 255 12.50 1.26 40.66
C GLU A 255 13.13 1.60 42.03
N LEU A 256 14.04 2.58 42.10
CA LEU A 256 14.58 3.10 43.36
C LEU A 256 13.53 3.79 44.22
N LYS A 257 12.58 4.51 43.60
CA LYS A 257 11.49 5.18 44.31
C LYS A 257 10.47 4.18 44.86
N ASP A 258 10.13 3.15 44.09
CA ASP A 258 9.26 2.06 44.54
C ASP A 258 9.93 1.27 45.67
N ALA A 259 11.23 1.01 45.57
CA ALA A 259 12.01 0.40 46.65
C ALA A 259 12.13 1.30 47.90
N SER A 260 12.13 2.62 47.76
CA SER A 260 12.11 3.55 48.91
C SER A 260 10.74 3.72 49.55
N ASP A 261 9.66 3.53 48.79
CA ASP A 261 8.29 3.57 49.33
C ASP A 261 7.93 2.25 50.03
N ASP A 262 8.53 1.11 49.62
CA ASP A 262 8.35 -0.21 50.25
C ASP A 262 9.31 -0.45 51.45
N VAL A 263 10.46 0.23 51.47
CA VAL A 263 11.31 0.36 52.66
C VAL A 263 10.85 1.60 53.41
N GLY A 264 9.82 1.47 54.26
CA GLY A 264 9.33 2.53 55.14
C GLY A 264 10.47 3.19 55.93
N LEU A 265 11.06 4.24 55.36
CA LEU A 265 11.91 5.17 56.05
C LEU A 265 10.98 6.20 56.66
N ASP A 266 10.55 5.88 57.88
CA ASP A 266 10.08 6.86 58.85
C ASP A 266 11.15 7.97 58.94
N PHE A 267 11.00 9.01 58.12
CA PHE A 267 11.57 10.30 58.43
C PHE A 267 10.76 10.81 59.63
N GLU A 268 11.25 10.52 60.84
CA GLU A 268 10.84 11.18 62.06
C GLU A 268 10.91 12.70 61.83
N ASP A 269 9.73 13.29 61.67
CA ASP A 269 9.49 14.72 61.67
C ASP A 269 9.70 15.20 63.12
N ASP A 270 10.93 15.58 63.44
CA ASP A 270 11.32 16.23 64.71
C ASP A 270 10.76 17.67 64.84
N GLY A 271 9.52 17.89 64.40
CA GLY A 271 8.85 19.19 64.29
C GLY A 271 8.33 19.79 65.60
N ASP A 272 8.20 19.00 66.68
CA ASP A 272 7.39 19.42 67.85
C ASP A 272 8.20 19.69 69.13
N ARG A 273 9.45 20.16 69.02
CA ARG A 273 10.30 20.40 70.22
C ARG A 273 10.14 21.76 70.91
N PHE A 274 9.12 22.57 70.59
CA PHE A 274 8.94 23.89 71.20
C PHE A 274 7.50 24.24 71.55
N LEU A 275 6.80 23.43 72.34
CA LEU A 275 5.69 23.91 73.17
C LEU A 275 5.67 23.10 74.48
N VAL A 276 6.41 23.55 75.48
CA VAL A 276 6.17 23.16 76.88
C VAL A 276 5.49 24.34 77.55
N ASP A 277 4.33 24.02 78.08
CA ASP A 277 3.34 24.89 78.69
C ASP A 277 3.84 25.66 79.90
N ASP A 278 3.30 26.87 79.99
CA ASP A 278 3.26 27.76 81.13
C ASP A 278 1.99 27.44 81.94
N GLU A 279 2.09 26.62 82.99
CA GLU A 279 1.14 26.61 84.12
C GLU A 279 1.85 26.10 85.40
N GLY A 280 2.19 27.02 86.30
CA GLY A 280 2.72 26.75 87.64
C GLY A 280 3.46 27.92 88.28
#